data_AF-A0A914PID5-F1
#
_entry.id   AF-A0A914PID5-F1
#
_cell.length_a   1.000
_cell.length_b   1.000
_cell.length_c   1.000
_cell.angle_alpha   90.00
_cell.angle_beta   90.00
_cell.angle_gamma   90.00
#
_symmetry.space_group_name_H-M   'P 1'
#
loop_
_entity.id
_entity.type
_entity.pdbx_description
1 polymer ?
#
loop_
_entity_poly.entity_id
_entity_poly.type
_entity_poly.pdbx_seq_one_letter_code
_entity_poly.pdbx_strand_id
1 'polypeptide(L)'
;MKCEKDLNCPHRYVFDRSLSSSCGFWLDKNVAGADLSTKRGGLDECCNFCKVEKKCVAFSWKDVDGGTCFFKSAAEPLIKEVGTTLGMFVGE
;
A
#
# COMPACT_ATOMS: atom_id res chain seq x y z
N MET A 1 -10.47 17.57 1.17
CA MET A 1 -9.82 18.89 1.33
C MET A 1 -8.35 18.60 1.49
N LYS A 2 -7.52 19.10 0.56
CA LYS A 2 -6.09 18.77 0.42
C LYS A 2 -5.28 19.39 1.56
N CYS A 3 -4.32 18.67 2.12
CA CYS A 3 -3.28 19.28 2.95
C CYS A 3 -2.19 19.82 2.03
N GLU A 4 -2.22 21.12 1.76
CA GLU A 4 -1.15 21.77 0.99
C GLU A 4 0.07 22.04 1.89
N LYS A 5 1.06 21.16 1.72
CA LYS A 5 2.52 21.38 1.64
C LYS A 5 3.31 22.07 2.74
N ASP A 6 2.75 22.73 3.75
CA ASP A 6 3.60 23.51 4.68
C ASP A 6 3.29 23.39 6.18
N LEU A 7 2.48 22.42 6.61
CA LEU A 7 2.25 22.17 8.05
C LEU A 7 2.48 20.70 8.41
N ASN A 8 3.38 20.50 9.38
CA ASN A 8 3.64 19.26 10.10
C ASN A 8 2.33 18.57 10.50
N CYS A 9 1.85 17.63 9.69
CA CYS A 9 0.61 16.92 9.92
C CYS A 9 0.96 15.55 10.52
N PRO A 10 0.81 15.34 11.85
CA PRO A 10 1.02 14.03 12.44
C PRO A 10 -0.03 13.07 11.87
N HIS A 11 0.46 11.93 11.37
CA HIS A 11 -0.20 10.83 10.66
C HIS A 11 -1.45 10.26 11.37
N ARG A 12 -2.50 11.07 11.51
CA ARG A 12 -3.71 10.73 12.25
C ARG A 12 -4.93 11.46 11.69
N TYR A 13 -5.17 11.37 10.38
CA TYR A 13 -6.46 11.75 9.81
C TYR A 13 -6.95 10.70 8.81
N VAL A 14 -7.90 9.92 9.33
CA VAL A 14 -8.92 9.05 8.73
C VAL A 14 -9.00 8.98 7.19
N PHE A 15 -8.92 7.74 6.71
CA PHE A 15 -9.40 7.15 5.46
C PHE A 15 -10.50 7.92 4.70
N ASP A 16 -10.11 8.81 3.80
CA ASP A 16 -10.91 9.08 2.61
C ASP A 16 -10.26 8.37 1.40
N ARG A 17 -10.78 7.18 1.09
CA ARG A 17 -10.36 6.35 -0.06
C ARG A 17 -10.55 7.10 -1.41
N SER A 18 -11.21 8.25 -1.40
CA SER A 18 -11.51 9.07 -2.57
C SER A 18 -10.53 10.24 -2.78
N LEU A 19 -9.70 10.59 -1.80
CA LEU A 19 -8.70 11.67 -1.89
C LEU A 19 -7.26 11.17 -2.08
N SER A 20 -6.94 9.94 -1.64
CA SER A 20 -5.65 9.30 -1.97
C SER A 20 -5.73 8.67 -3.36
N SER A 21 -5.49 9.50 -4.39
CA SER A 21 -5.46 9.03 -5.78
C SER A 21 -4.19 8.22 -6.11
N SER A 22 -3.20 8.21 -5.21
CA SER A 22 -1.85 7.75 -5.47
C SER A 22 -1.43 6.72 -4.42
N CYS A 23 -0.89 5.57 -4.86
CA CYS A 23 -0.18 4.68 -3.96
C CYS A 23 1.28 5.11 -3.85
N GLY A 24 1.80 5.05 -2.64
CA GLY A 24 3.22 5.22 -2.33
C GLY A 24 3.87 3.86 -2.25
N PHE A 25 5.15 3.82 -2.60
CA PHE A 25 5.94 2.60 -2.63
C PHE A 25 7.16 2.74 -1.72
N TRP A 26 7.36 1.78 -0.84
CA TRP A 26 8.50 1.70 0.06
C TRP A 26 9.27 0.41 -0.23
N LEU A 27 10.50 0.57 -0.70
CA LEU A 27 11.42 -0.54 -0.96
C LEU A 27 11.87 -1.20 0.34
N ASP A 28 12.13 -2.51 0.25
CA ASP A 28 12.56 -3.38 1.34
C ASP A 28 11.64 -3.33 2.58
N LYS A 29 10.34 -3.16 2.35
CA LYS A 29 9.30 -3.08 3.39
C LYS A 29 8.19 -4.08 3.09
N ASN A 30 7.64 -4.66 4.15
CA ASN A 30 6.51 -5.58 4.11
C ASN A 30 5.65 -5.42 5.37
N VAL A 31 4.39 -5.81 5.33
CA VAL A 31 3.52 -5.93 6.51
C VAL A 31 3.46 -7.40 6.92
N ALA A 32 3.75 -7.75 8.17
CA ALA A 32 3.68 -9.14 8.61
C ALA A 32 2.23 -9.57 8.92
N GLY A 33 1.84 -10.78 8.47
CA GLY A 33 0.67 -11.50 9.01
C GLY A 33 -0.72 -11.01 8.58
N ALA A 34 -0.84 -10.27 7.48
CA ALA A 34 -2.10 -9.67 7.05
C ALA A 34 -2.52 -10.06 5.61
N ASP A 35 -2.03 -11.16 5.07
CA ASP A 35 -2.24 -11.54 3.66
C ASP A 35 -3.71 -11.93 3.38
N LEU A 36 -4.37 -11.19 2.50
CA LEU A 36 -5.74 -11.43 2.06
C LEU A 36 -5.80 -12.34 0.83
N SER A 37 -5.09 -11.95 -0.22
CA SER A 37 -5.11 -12.58 -1.53
C SER A 37 -3.89 -12.14 -2.32
N THR A 38 -3.52 -12.93 -3.32
CA THR A 38 -2.41 -12.61 -4.20
C THR A 38 -2.88 -12.46 -5.64
N LYS A 39 -2.32 -11.48 -6.35
CA LYS A 39 -2.57 -11.26 -7.78
C LYS A 39 -1.24 -10.97 -8.48
N ARG A 40 -1.09 -11.50 -9.68
CA ARG A 40 0.01 -11.11 -10.56
C ARG A 40 -0.31 -9.75 -11.17
N GLY A 41 0.69 -8.90 -11.27
CA GLY A 41 0.55 -7.54 -11.78
C GLY A 41 1.71 -6.64 -11.39
N GLY A 42 1.80 -5.50 -12.07
CA GLY A 42 2.73 -4.43 -11.70
C GLY A 42 2.31 -3.72 -10.41
N LEU A 43 3.23 -2.93 -9.86
CA LEU A 43 2.97 -2.09 -8.67
C LEU A 43 1.72 -1.21 -8.81
N ASP A 44 1.54 -0.59 -9.99
CA ASP A 44 0.41 0.30 -10.28
C ASP A 44 -0.92 -0.45 -10.40
N GLU A 45 -0.93 -1.58 -11.11
CA GLU A 45 -2.11 -2.44 -11.16
C GLU A 45 -2.53 -2.91 -9.77
N CYS A 46 -1.57 -3.21 -8.91
CA CYS A 46 -1.85 -3.66 -7.56
C CYS A 46 -2.35 -2.56 -6.63
N CYS A 47 -1.92 -1.32 -6.86
CA CYS A 47 -2.60 -0.17 -6.29
C CYS A 47 -4.08 -0.15 -6.68
N ASN A 48 -4.39 -0.32 -7.97
CA ASN A 48 -5.76 -0.27 -8.46
C ASN A 48 -6.61 -1.45 -7.92
N PHE A 49 -6.09 -2.67 -7.90
CA PHE A 49 -6.76 -3.82 -7.31
C PHE A 49 -7.02 -3.62 -5.81
N CYS A 50 -6.05 -3.05 -5.08
CA CYS A 50 -6.22 -2.73 -3.67
C CYS A 50 -7.29 -1.64 -3.44
N LYS A 51 -7.48 -0.70 -4.38
CA LYS A 51 -8.57 0.31 -4.30
C LYS A 51 -9.94 -0.36 -4.39
N VAL A 52 -10.09 -1.31 -5.31
CA VAL A 52 -11.33 -2.07 -5.54
C VAL A 52 -11.61 -2.99 -4.36
N GLU A 53 -10.58 -3.60 -3.78
CA GLU A 53 -10.70 -4.50 -2.64
C GLU A 53 -11.03 -3.72 -1.36
N LYS A 54 -12.25 -3.85 -0.84
CA LYS A 54 -12.69 -3.14 0.36
C LYS A 54 -11.84 -3.45 1.59
N LYS A 55 -11.30 -4.66 1.66
CA LYS A 55 -10.48 -5.11 2.80
C LYS A 55 -9.00 -4.77 2.64
N CYS A 56 -8.54 -4.34 1.46
CA CYS A 56 -7.14 -4.04 1.25
C CYS A 56 -6.78 -2.67 1.85
N VAL A 57 -5.76 -2.67 2.70
CA VAL A 57 -5.23 -1.48 3.39
C VAL A 57 -3.80 -1.19 2.92
N ALA A 58 -3.03 -2.25 2.67
CA ALA A 58 -1.70 -2.18 2.08
C ALA A 58 -1.51 -3.37 1.13
N PHE A 59 -0.42 -3.40 0.39
CA PHE A 59 -0.02 -4.58 -0.39
C PHE A 59 1.49 -4.69 -0.44
N SER A 60 2.00 -5.90 -0.51
CA SER A 60 3.42 -6.14 -0.70
C SER A 60 3.64 -6.66 -2.10
N TRP A 61 4.42 -5.97 -2.90
CA TRP A 61 4.79 -6.35 -4.24
C TRP A 61 6.17 -6.99 -4.23
N LYS A 62 6.31 -8.15 -4.89
CA LYS A 62 7.57 -8.84 -5.09
C LYS A 62 7.77 -9.13 -6.55
N ASP A 63 9.01 -9.02 -7.01
CA ASP A 63 9.41 -9.43 -8.35
C ASP A 63 9.54 -10.96 -8.43
N VAL A 64 8.43 -11.66 -8.22
CA VAL A 64 8.32 -13.11 -8.34
C VAL A 64 7.33 -13.42 -9.46
N ASP A 65 7.72 -14.33 -10.35
CA ASP A 65 6.90 -14.79 -11.49
C ASP A 65 6.39 -13.62 -12.38
N GLY A 66 7.24 -12.62 -12.61
CA GLY A 66 6.92 -11.43 -13.41
C GLY A 66 6.19 -10.32 -12.64
N GLY A 67 6.13 -10.40 -11.30
CA GLY A 67 5.51 -9.40 -10.44
C GLY A 67 4.24 -9.93 -9.78
N THR A 68 4.29 -10.12 -8.46
CA THR A 68 3.17 -10.61 -7.66
C THR A 68 2.91 -9.71 -6.47
N CYS A 69 1.64 -9.41 -6.26
CA CYS A 69 1.14 -8.53 -5.23
C CYS A 69 0.39 -9.32 -4.20
N PHE A 70 0.78 -9.11 -2.95
CA PHE A 70 0.24 -9.74 -1.77
C PHE A 70 -0.59 -8.69 -1.04
N PHE A 71 -1.90 -8.68 -1.24
CA PHE A 71 -2.79 -7.71 -0.60
C PHE A 71 -2.82 -7.95 0.90
N LYS A 72 -2.75 -6.87 1.66
CA LYS A 72 -2.74 -6.86 3.11
C LYS A 72 -4.00 -6.20 3.65
N SER A 73 -4.63 -6.82 4.65
CA SER A 73 -5.75 -6.20 5.39
C SER A 73 -5.34 -5.17 6.42
N ALA A 74 -4.03 -5.04 6.66
CA ALA A 74 -3.44 -4.09 7.59
C ALA A 74 -2.21 -3.42 6.95
N ALA A 75 -1.88 -2.24 7.45
CA ALA A 75 -0.65 -1.51 7.10
C ALA A 75 0.48 -1.75 8.10
N GLU A 76 0.23 -2.49 9.19
CA GLU A 76 1.17 -2.71 10.29
C GLU A 76 0.99 -4.11 10.88
N PRO A 77 2.04 -4.69 11.52
CA PRO A 77 3.36 -4.09 11.75
C PRO A 77 4.24 -4.09 10.49
N LEU A 78 4.95 -2.99 10.28
CA LEU A 78 5.93 -2.85 9.20
C LEU A 78 7.24 -3.54 9.56
N ILE A 79 7.64 -4.49 8.72
CA ILE A 79 8.92 -5.18 8.82
C ILE A 79 9.81 -4.78 7.64
N LYS A 80 11.13 -4.83 7.87
CA LYS A 80 12.13 -4.71 6.80
C LYS A 80 12.27 -6.07 6.13
N GLU A 81 11.93 -6.13 4.85
CA GLU A 81 12.00 -7.37 4.07
C GLU A 81 12.65 -7.06 2.72
N VAL A 82 13.89 -7.49 2.54
CA VAL A 82 14.66 -7.19 1.34
C VAL A 82 14.00 -7.83 0.12
N GLY A 83 13.91 -7.09 -0.98
CA GLY A 83 13.30 -7.56 -2.23
C GLY A 83 11.76 -7.50 -2.23
N THR A 84 11.17 -6.81 -1.25
CA THR A 84 9.73 -6.58 -1.18
C THR A 84 9.45 -5.09 -1.18
N THR A 85 8.55 -4.67 -2.05
CA THR A 85 8.09 -3.29 -2.13
C THR A 85 6.72 -3.18 -1.50
N LEU A 86 6.61 -2.47 -0.39
CA LEU A 86 5.34 -2.18 0.22
C LEU A 86 4.62 -1.07 -0.56
N GLY A 87 3.37 -1.29 -0.91
CA GLY A 87 2.45 -0.30 -1.45
C GLY A 87 1.34 0.03 -0.46
N MET A 88 1.09 1.33 -0.25
CA MET A 88 -0.01 1.83 0.58
C MET A 88 -0.58 3.12 -0.02
N PHE A 89 -1.83 3.43 0.31
CA PHE A 89 -2.43 4.72 -0.02
C PHE A 89 -1.70 5.85 0.72
N VAL A 90 -1.12 6.79 -0.03
CA VAL A 90 -0.60 8.05 0.53
C VAL A 90 -1.64 9.12 0.28
N GLY A 91 -2.22 9.66 1.35
CA GLY A 91 -2.96 10.90 1.26
C GLY A 91 -2.00 12.06 1.07
N GLU A 92 -2.33 12.99 0.17
CA GLU A 92 -1.70 14.31 0.07
C GLU A 92 -2.14 15.22 1.23
#